data_AF-A0A164B3Y5-F1
#
_entry.id   AF-A0A164B3Y5-F1
#
_cell.length_a   1.000
_cell.length_b   1.000
_cell.length_c   1.000
_cell.angle_alpha   90.00
_cell.angle_beta   90.00
_cell.angle_gamma   90.00
#
_symmetry.space_group_name_H-M   'P 1'
#
loop_
_entity.id
_entity.type
_entity.pdbx_description
1 polymer ?
#
loop_
_entity_poly.entity_id
_entity_poly.type
_entity_poly.pdbx_seq_one_letter_code
_entity_poly.pdbx_strand_id
1 'polypeptide(L)' 'MEYHLNRPLWPDETVHHKNGDRGDNRLENLELWSRWQPAGQRVEDKLKWAHEIIARYEKT' A
#
# COMPACT_ATOMS: atom_id res chain seq x y z
N MET A 1 -0.94 10.56 -6.44
CA MET A 1 -0.05 9.74 -5.59
C MET A 1 1.15 9.19 -6.38
N GLU A 2 0.96 8.60 -7.55
CA GLU A 2 2.05 8.01 -8.38
C GLU A 2 3.24 8.95 -8.63
N TYR A 3 2.97 10.21 -8.96
CA TYR A 3 4.02 11.23 -9.13
C TYR A 3 4.87 11.42 -7.87
N HIS A 4 4.26 11.38 -6.68
CA HIS A 4 4.97 11.52 -5.41
C HIS A 4 5.78 10.25 -5.07
N LEU A 5 5.28 9.07 -5.45
CA LEU A 5 5.97 7.79 -5.27
C LEU A 5 7.04 7.52 -6.34
N ASN A 6 7.10 8.33 -7.41
CA ASN A 6 7.94 8.11 -8.58
C ASN A 6 7.78 6.70 -9.21
N ARG A 7 6.56 6.16 -9.15
CA ARG A 7 6.18 4.89 -9.78
C ARG A 7 4.66 4.80 -9.92
N PRO A 8 4.15 3.95 -10.83
CA PRO A 8 2.74 3.60 -10.85
C PRO A 8 2.30 2.93 -9.53
N LEU A 9 1.01 3.00 -9.24
CA LEU A 9 0.42 2.20 -8.17
C LEU A 9 0.44 0.72 -8.56
N TRP A 10 0.72 -0.15 -7.59
CA TRP A 10 0.49 -1.58 -7.78
C TRP A 10 -1.02 -1.87 -7.84
N PRO A 11 -1.45 -2.97 -8.48
CA PRO A 11 -2.88 -3.32 -8.57
C PRO A 11 -3.57 -3.48 -7.21
N ASP A 12 -2.81 -3.84 -6.18
CA ASP A 12 -3.23 -4.01 -4.80
C ASP A 12 -3.16 -2.73 -3.95
N GLU A 13 -2.69 -1.62 -4.50
CA GLU A 13 -2.62 -0.32 -3.80
C GLU A 13 -3.86 0.55 -4.01
N THR A 14 -4.12 1.41 -3.02
CA THR A 14 -5.13 2.46 -3.08
C THR A 14 -4.66 3.73 -2.42
N VAL A 15 -5.23 4.85 -2.85
CA VAL A 15 -5.09 6.14 -2.19
C VAL A 15 -6.28 6.34 -1.25
N HIS A 16 -6.01 6.62 0.01
CA HIS A 16 -7.01 6.91 1.02
C HIS A 16 -6.95 8.39 1.45
N HIS A 17 -8.10 8.99 1.71
CA HIS A 17 -8.24 10.36 2.22
C HIS A 17 -8.42 10.32 3.73
N LYS A 18 -7.46 10.85 4.50
CA LYS A 18 -7.45 10.81 5.97
C LYS A 18 -8.69 11.46 6.58
N ASN A 19 -9.16 12.56 6.00
CA ASN A 19 -10.33 13.30 6.47
C ASN A 19 -11.68 12.81 5.89
N GLY A 20 -11.67 11.80 5.01
CA GLY A 20 -12.86 11.30 4.32
C GLY A 20 -13.42 12.21 3.22
N ASP A 21 -12.87 13.41 3.03
CA ASP A 21 -13.25 14.31 1.95
C ASP A 21 -12.51 13.94 0.66
N ARG A 22 -13.28 13.43 -0.33
CA ARG A 22 -12.75 13.02 -1.64
C ARG A 22 -12.27 14.19 -2.50
N GLY A 23 -12.66 15.43 -2.17
CA GLY A 23 -12.23 16.64 -2.86
C GLY A 23 -10.84 17.13 -2.42
N ASP A 24 -10.40 16.77 -1.21
CA ASP A 24 -9.15 17.25 -0.64
C ASP A 24 -7.95 16.38 -1.07
N ASN A 25 -7.37 16.73 -2.22
CA ASN A 25 -6.26 16.00 -2.85
C ASN A 25 -4.87 16.49 -2.45
N ARG A 26 -4.74 17.28 -1.37
CA ARG A 26 -3.45 17.69 -0.83
C ARG A 26 -2.67 16.47 -0.33
N LEU A 27 -1.37 16.40 -0.61
CA LEU A 27 -0.56 15.22 -0.29
C LEU A 27 -0.57 14.87 1.21
N GLU A 28 -0.61 15.88 2.09
CA GLU A 28 -0.71 15.65 3.53
C GLU A 28 -2.01 14.95 3.96
N ASN A 29 -3.08 15.03 3.15
CA ASN A 29 -4.37 14.38 3.38
C ASN A 29 -4.47 12.98 2.74
N LEU A 30 -3.49 12.58 1.91
CA LEU A 30 -3.50 11.30 1.22
C LEU A 30 -2.61 10.26 1.91
N GLU A 31 -3.02 9.00 1.83
CA GLU A 31 -2.23 7.85 2.29
C GLU A 31 -2.19 6.77 1.21
N LEU A 32 -1.06 6.07 1.12
CA LEU A 32 -0.95 4.84 0.35
C LEU A 32 -1.38 3.66 1.22
N TRP A 33 -2.38 2.92 0.77
CA TRP A 33 -2.88 1.72 1.43
C TRP A 33 -2.62 0.49 0.57
N SER A 34 -2.19 -0.60 1.17
CA SER A 34 -2.12 -1.93 0.54
C SER A 34 -3.34 -2.77 0.96
N ARG A 35 -4.01 -3.39 0.00
CA ARG A 35 -5.22 -4.22 0.26
C ARG A 35 -4.97 -5.72 0.17
N TRP A 36 -3.78 -6.14 -0.26
CA TRP A 36 -3.49 -7.55 -0.47
C TRP A 36 -2.83 -8.16 0.77
N GLN A 37 -3.48 -9.21 1.30
CA GLN A 37 -2.89 -10.12 2.28
C GLN A 37 -3.44 -11.54 2.10
N PRO A 38 -2.64 -12.58 2.37
CA PRO A 38 -3.08 -13.96 2.31
C PRO A 38 -4.07 -14.29 3.44
N ALA A 39 -5.29 -14.73 3.09
CA ALA A 39 -6.27 -15.24 4.04
C ALA A 39 -6.12 -16.76 4.25
N GLY A 40 -6.20 -17.24 5.49
CA GLY A 40 -6.28 -18.68 5.81
C GLY A 40 -5.12 -19.53 5.29
N GLN A 41 -3.88 -19.07 5.43
CA GLN A 41 -2.68 -19.75 4.89
C GLN A 41 -1.81 -20.43 5.95
N ARG A 42 -0.89 -21.31 5.51
CA ARG A 42 0.15 -21.90 6.36
C ARG A 42 1.08 -20.81 6.89
N VAL A 43 1.79 -21.10 7.98
CA VAL A 43 2.76 -20.17 8.57
C VAL A 43 3.85 -19.79 7.56
N GLU A 44 4.36 -20.76 6.79
CA GLU A 44 5.40 -20.53 5.78
C GLU A 44 4.95 -19.56 4.68
N ASP A 45 3.71 -19.66 4.22
CA ASP A 45 3.14 -18.75 3.21
C ASP A 45 3.02 -17.32 3.75
N LYS A 46 2.66 -17.17 5.04
CA LYS A 46 2.60 -15.86 5.70
C LYS A 46 3.98 -15.23 5.83
N LEU A 47 4.99 -16.03 6.19
CA LEU A 47 6.36 -15.54 6.29
C LEU A 47 6.89 -15.12 4.91
N LYS A 48 6.64 -15.92 3.88
CA LYS A 48 6.99 -15.56 2.50
C LYS A 48 6.36 -14.24 2.08
N TRP A 49 5.04 -14.08 2.28
CA TRP A 49 4.34 -12.84 2.01
C TRP A 49 4.90 -11.66 2.81
N ALA A 50 5.23 -11.86 4.09
CA ALA A 50 5.83 -10.83 4.93
C ALA A 50 7.20 -10.38 4.37
N HIS A 51 8.03 -11.29 3.89
CA HIS A 51 9.29 -10.93 3.24
C HIS A 51 9.08 -10.19 1.93
N GLU A 52 8.10 -10.58 1.11
CA GLU A 52 7.75 -9.88 -0.14
C GLU A 52 7.27 -8.45 0.13
N ILE A 53 6.41 -8.25 1.13
CA ILE A 53 5.88 -6.92 1.46
C ILE A 53 6.97 -6.01 2.06
N ILE A 54 7.84 -6.56 2.93
CA ILE A 54 8.99 -5.83 3.47
C ILE A 54 9.92 -5.42 2.32
N ALA A 55 10.32 -6.36 1.47
CA ALA A 55 11.22 -6.09 0.35
C ALA A 55 10.65 -5.02 -0.61
N ARG A 56 9.33 -4.95 -0.76
CA ARG A 56 8.66 -3.95 -1.60
C ARG A 56 8.71 -2.54 -1.03
N TYR A 57 8.60 -2.37 0.29
CA TYR A 57 8.39 -1.05 0.92
C TYR A 57 9.55 -0.55 1.79
N GLU A 58 10.42 -1.43 2.30
CA GLU A 58 11.53 -1.07 3.22
C GLU A 58 12.61 -0.21 2.55
N LYS A 59 12.73 -0.25 1.21
CA LYS A 59 13.71 0.54 0.45
C LYS A 59 13.18 1.86 -0.10
N THR A 60 12.04 2.34 0.41
CA THR A 60 11.43 3.60 -0.02
C THR A 60 11.77 4.74 0.93
#